data_AF-A0AA43QXL4-F1
#
_entry.id   AF-A0AA43QXL4-F1
#
_cell.length_a   1.000
_cell.length_b   1.000
_cell.length_c   1.000
_cell.angle_alpha   90.00
_cell.angle_beta   90.00
_cell.angle_gamma   90.00
#
_symmetry.space_group_name_H-M   'P 1'
#
loop_
_entity.id
_entity.type
_entity.pdbx_description
1 polymer ?
#
loop_
_entity_poly.entity_id
_entity_poly.type
_entity_poly.pdbx_seq_one_letter_code
_entity_poly.pdbx_strand_id
1 'polypeptide(L)'
;MICTKLLSPIKNQDQYDIFPILDLGDFVIYKKVSNNFFYNAIDLKTYLNNDNQENNFYFEENTYFICSYKLFYKEFNKESILNKQINSLPNLNDFKLKQLKNLLEIIHNQGKKGTLIVFDYKDNLYLPFYVFSDPYVTEEELKYLLEQQDIKDDVNANIALYDNFISKLKLANETFLHKDSDIYYFIHTIIVMNLEKAIYDLDLN
;
A
#
# COMPACT_ATOMS: atom_id res chain seq x y z
N MET A 1 -10.31 -5.05 1.62
CA MET A 1 -10.77 -3.83 0.94
C MET A 1 -9.52 -3.08 0.50
N ILE A 2 -9.44 -2.74 -0.79
CA ILE A 2 -8.32 -1.97 -1.33
C ILE A 2 -8.86 -0.58 -1.68
N CYS A 3 -8.24 0.47 -1.15
CA CYS A 3 -8.62 1.86 -1.41
C CYS A 3 -7.48 2.61 -2.08
N THR A 4 -7.80 3.78 -2.63
CA THR A 4 -6.82 4.76 -3.08
C THR A 4 -6.14 5.43 -1.87
N LYS A 5 -5.13 6.28 -2.11
CA LYS A 5 -4.50 7.09 -1.05
C LYS A 5 -5.48 8.10 -0.47
N LEU A 6 -6.42 8.53 -1.31
CA LEU A 6 -7.55 9.38 -0.94
C LEU A 6 -8.68 8.63 -0.24
N LEU A 7 -8.47 7.38 0.21
CA LEU A 7 -9.48 6.59 0.92
C LEU A 7 -10.80 6.43 0.16
N SER A 8 -10.77 6.61 -1.16
CA SER A 8 -11.89 6.32 -2.01
C SER A 8 -11.88 4.84 -2.40
N PRO A 9 -13.06 4.22 -2.60
CA PRO A 9 -13.13 2.89 -3.17
C PRO A 9 -12.41 2.85 -4.51
N ILE A 10 -11.59 1.82 -4.73
CA ILE A 10 -11.03 1.58 -6.06
C ILE A 10 -12.15 1.07 -6.95
N LYS A 11 -12.21 1.57 -8.18
CA LYS A 11 -13.09 1.02 -9.23
C LYS A 11 -12.49 -0.24 -9.81
N ASN A 12 -13.34 -1.18 -10.21
CA ASN A 12 -12.92 -2.50 -10.70
C ASN A 12 -12.05 -3.24 -9.67
N GLN A 13 -12.49 -3.31 -8.41
CA GLN A 13 -11.73 -4.00 -7.35
C GLN A 13 -11.35 -5.44 -7.75
N ASP A 14 -12.20 -6.11 -8.52
CA ASP A 14 -11.98 -7.47 -9.03
C ASP A 14 -10.76 -7.61 -9.95
N GLN A 15 -10.21 -6.51 -10.48
CA GLN A 15 -8.99 -6.50 -11.30
C GLN A 15 -7.71 -6.47 -10.45
N TYR A 16 -7.84 -6.28 -9.14
CA TYR A 16 -6.72 -6.17 -8.23
C TYR A 16 -6.69 -7.36 -7.29
N ASP A 17 -5.47 -7.74 -6.93
CA ASP A 17 -5.21 -8.69 -5.88
C ASP A 17 -4.27 -8.09 -4.83
N ILE A 18 -4.09 -8.82 -3.74
CA ILE A 18 -3.25 -8.41 -2.62
C ILE A 18 -2.07 -9.36 -2.51
N PHE A 19 -0.86 -8.82 -2.60
CA PHE A 19 0.37 -9.57 -2.49
C PHE A 19 1.10 -9.25 -1.18
N PRO A 20 1.35 -10.23 -0.29
CA PRO A 20 2.08 -10.02 0.95
C PRO A 20 3.59 -9.83 0.68
N ILE A 21 4.14 -8.71 1.16
CA ILE A 21 5.57 -8.41 1.10
C ILE A 21 6.28 -8.94 2.36
N LEU A 22 5.68 -8.70 3.52
CA LEU A 22 6.15 -9.20 4.81
C LEU A 22 4.96 -9.74 5.59
N ASP A 23 5.11 -10.96 6.07
CA ASP A 23 4.08 -11.67 6.82
C ASP A 23 4.65 -12.10 8.17
N LEU A 24 4.15 -11.48 9.23
CA LEU A 24 4.55 -11.74 10.61
C LEU A 24 3.30 -12.12 11.40
N GLY A 25 3.46 -12.94 12.44
CA GLY A 25 2.34 -13.45 13.25
C GLY A 25 1.44 -12.36 13.85
N ASP A 26 1.91 -11.12 13.94
CA ASP A 26 1.16 -9.96 14.45
C ASP A 26 0.52 -9.12 13.33
N PHE A 27 1.25 -8.86 12.23
CA PHE A 27 0.80 -8.00 11.15
C PHE A 27 1.35 -8.44 9.78
N VAL A 28 0.66 -8.03 8.73
CA VAL A 28 1.06 -8.26 7.34
C VAL A 28 1.23 -6.92 6.65
N ILE A 29 2.38 -6.72 6.01
CA ILE A 29 2.64 -5.63 5.07
C ILE A 29 2.42 -6.18 3.67
N TYR A 30 1.55 -5.53 2.91
CA TYR A 30 1.16 -6.00 1.59
C TYR A 30 1.03 -4.85 0.59
N LYS A 31 1.00 -5.24 -0.68
CA LYS A 31 0.80 -4.33 -1.81
C LYS A 31 -0.39 -4.78 -2.64
N LYS A 32 -1.03 -3.80 -3.28
CA LYS A 32 -1.98 -4.03 -4.35
C LYS A 32 -1.22 -4.42 -5.61
N VAL A 33 -1.66 -5.48 -6.26
CA VAL A 33 -1.10 -5.96 -7.54
C VAL A 33 -2.22 -6.15 -8.57
N SER A 34 -1.87 -6.10 -9.85
CA SER A 34 -2.81 -6.38 -10.95
C SER A 34 -2.08 -6.97 -12.16
N ASN A 35 -2.81 -7.69 -13.00
CA ASN A 35 -2.36 -8.05 -14.35
C ASN A 35 -2.72 -6.99 -15.40
N ASN A 36 -3.50 -5.97 -15.03
CA ASN A 36 -3.84 -4.84 -15.87
C ASN A 36 -3.03 -3.61 -15.46
N PHE A 37 -2.56 -2.83 -16.43
CA PHE A 37 -1.89 -1.57 -16.14
C PHE A 37 -2.88 -0.59 -15.49
N PHE A 38 -2.42 0.15 -14.48
CA PHE A 38 -3.23 1.15 -13.78
C PHE A 38 -2.40 2.40 -13.47
N TYR A 39 -3.08 3.45 -13.00
CA TYR A 39 -2.44 4.73 -12.67
C TYR A 39 -1.29 4.56 -11.67
N ASN A 40 -0.13 5.17 -11.98
CA ASN A 40 1.13 5.06 -11.24
C ASN A 40 1.69 3.64 -11.07
N ALA A 41 1.21 2.68 -11.87
CA ALA A 41 1.72 1.33 -11.78
C ALA A 41 3.10 1.21 -12.45
N ILE A 42 3.96 0.42 -11.82
CA ILE A 42 5.24 -0.02 -12.34
C ILE A 42 5.15 -1.52 -12.61
N ASP A 43 5.80 -1.97 -13.68
CA ASP A 43 5.95 -3.40 -13.94
C ASP A 43 6.90 -4.01 -12.90
N LEU A 44 6.45 -5.10 -12.27
CA LEU A 44 7.22 -5.87 -11.31
C LEU A 44 8.54 -6.37 -11.92
N LYS A 45 8.59 -6.62 -13.24
CA LYS A 45 9.82 -7.04 -13.94
C LYS A 45 10.97 -6.05 -13.82
N THR A 46 10.69 -4.75 -13.65
CA THR A 46 11.70 -3.72 -13.41
C THR A 46 12.57 -4.04 -12.18
N TYR A 47 12.08 -4.88 -11.27
CA TYR A 47 12.78 -5.29 -10.04
C TYR A 47 13.39 -6.68 -10.11
N LEU A 48 12.94 -7.54 -11.03
CA LEU A 48 13.36 -8.94 -11.07
C LEU A 48 14.57 -9.19 -11.98
N ASN A 49 15.05 -8.15 -12.69
CA ASN A 49 16.14 -8.25 -13.68
C ASN A 49 15.93 -9.40 -14.68
N ASN A 50 14.68 -9.61 -15.11
CA ASN A 50 14.29 -10.78 -15.88
C ASN A 50 13.61 -10.36 -17.19
N ASP A 51 14.40 -10.28 -18.27
CA ASP A 51 13.94 -9.84 -19.61
C ASP A 51 13.03 -10.86 -20.32
N ASN A 52 12.93 -12.09 -19.78
CA ASN A 52 12.42 -13.25 -20.53
C ASN A 52 11.00 -13.71 -20.17
N GLN A 53 10.22 -12.94 -19.41
CA GLN A 53 8.85 -13.34 -19.08
C GLN A 53 7.80 -12.37 -19.65
N GLU A 54 6.77 -12.92 -20.32
CA GLU A 54 5.59 -12.17 -20.79
C GLU A 54 4.60 -11.80 -19.67
N ASN A 55 4.90 -12.17 -18.42
CA ASN A 55 4.00 -11.98 -17.29
C ASN A 55 3.95 -10.51 -16.84
N ASN A 56 2.98 -9.75 -17.34
CA ASN A 56 2.81 -8.34 -16.98
C ASN A 56 2.11 -8.20 -15.63
N PHE A 57 2.89 -8.05 -14.56
CA PHE A 57 2.37 -7.78 -13.22
C PHE A 57 2.70 -6.36 -12.81
N TYR A 58 1.67 -5.65 -12.35
CA TYR A 58 1.74 -4.23 -12.08
C TYR A 58 1.46 -3.96 -10.61
N PHE A 59 2.19 -3.03 -10.03
CA PHE A 59 2.04 -2.61 -8.64
C PHE A 59 2.40 -1.13 -8.49
N GLU A 60 2.00 -0.50 -7.39
CA GLU A 60 2.42 0.87 -7.09
C GLU A 60 3.62 0.87 -6.14
N GLU A 61 4.74 1.46 -6.55
CA GLU A 61 6.03 1.33 -5.85
C GLU A 61 5.99 1.85 -4.42
N ASN A 62 5.54 3.07 -4.21
CA ASN A 62 5.67 3.74 -2.92
C ASN A 62 4.39 3.74 -2.08
N THR A 63 3.44 2.86 -2.42
CA THR A 63 2.20 2.66 -1.63
C THR A 63 2.25 1.31 -0.91
N TYR A 64 2.01 1.34 0.39
CA TYR A 64 2.06 0.17 1.26
C TYR A 64 0.81 0.11 2.13
N PHE A 65 0.38 -1.12 2.42
CA PHE A 65 -0.75 -1.38 3.29
C PHE A 65 -0.30 -2.27 4.45
N ILE A 66 -0.83 -2.00 5.64
CA ILE A 66 -0.60 -2.80 6.84
C ILE A 66 -1.94 -3.18 7.44
N CYS A 67 -2.07 -4.43 7.88
CA CYS A 67 -3.17 -4.85 8.73
C CYS A 67 -2.72 -5.94 9.71
N SER A 68 -3.55 -6.25 10.71
CA SER A 68 -3.26 -7.38 11.60
C SER A 68 -3.26 -8.70 10.83
N TYR A 69 -2.42 -9.65 11.26
CA TYR A 69 -2.35 -10.99 10.68
C TYR A 69 -3.74 -11.65 10.63
N LYS A 70 -4.48 -11.59 11.73
CA LYS A 70 -5.84 -12.14 11.81
C LYS A 70 -6.77 -11.52 10.76
N LEU A 71 -6.71 -10.20 10.57
CA LEU A 71 -7.53 -9.51 9.58
C LEU A 71 -7.13 -9.92 8.16
N PHE A 72 -5.83 -9.96 7.87
CA PHE A 72 -5.32 -10.36 6.56
C PHE A 72 -5.84 -11.73 6.16
N TYR A 73 -5.68 -12.72 7.05
CA TYR A 73 -6.03 -14.10 6.76
C TYR A 73 -7.53 -14.38 6.77
N LYS A 74 -8.32 -13.58 7.48
CA LYS A 74 -9.78 -13.68 7.44
C LYS A 74 -10.34 -13.18 6.10
N GLU A 75 -9.79 -12.10 5.57
CA GLU A 75 -10.39 -11.37 4.43
C GLU A 75 -9.72 -11.66 3.09
N PHE A 76 -8.40 -11.87 3.11
CA PHE A 76 -7.56 -11.88 1.92
C PHE A 76 -6.86 -13.22 1.67
N ASN A 77 -6.92 -14.18 2.61
CA ASN A 77 -6.42 -15.54 2.37
C ASN A 77 -7.36 -16.35 1.47
N LYS A 78 -7.52 -15.87 0.24
CA LYS A 78 -8.08 -16.62 -0.87
C LYS A 78 -6.90 -17.03 -1.73
N GLU A 79 -6.85 -18.28 -2.16
CA GLU A 79 -5.80 -18.78 -3.05
C GLU A 79 -5.87 -18.07 -4.42
N SER A 80 -5.28 -16.89 -4.50
CA SER A 80 -5.19 -16.13 -5.72
C SER A 80 -4.26 -16.81 -6.72
N ILE A 81 -4.74 -17.00 -7.94
CA ILE A 81 -3.94 -17.46 -9.07
C ILE A 81 -2.80 -16.46 -9.34
N LEU A 82 -3.08 -15.15 -9.23
CA LEU A 82 -2.10 -14.09 -9.43
C LEU A 82 -0.97 -14.19 -8.40
N ASN A 83 -1.30 -14.38 -7.12
CA ASN A 83 -0.29 -14.55 -6.08
C ASN A 83 0.54 -15.81 -6.28
N LYS A 84 -0.06 -16.92 -6.71
CA LYS A 84 0.68 -18.15 -7.05
C LYS A 84 1.68 -17.91 -8.18
N GLN A 85 1.27 -17.16 -9.20
CA GLN A 85 2.15 -16.81 -10.32
C GLN A 85 3.30 -15.89 -9.86
N ILE A 86 3.01 -14.84 -9.09
CA ILE A 86 4.05 -13.94 -8.55
C ILE A 86 5.02 -14.71 -7.65
N ASN A 87 4.52 -15.59 -6.78
CA ASN A 87 5.34 -16.42 -5.89
C ASN A 87 6.27 -17.40 -6.65
N SER A 88 5.95 -17.73 -7.91
CA SER A 88 6.79 -18.58 -8.75
C SER A 88 7.89 -17.83 -9.51
N LEU A 89 7.92 -16.49 -9.41
CA LEU A 89 8.90 -15.68 -10.12
C LEU A 89 10.29 -15.85 -9.52
N PRO A 90 11.34 -15.98 -10.35
CA PRO A 90 12.71 -15.92 -9.86
C PRO A 90 13.00 -14.52 -9.32
N ASN A 91 13.96 -14.42 -8.39
CA ASN A 91 14.40 -13.16 -7.77
C ASN A 91 13.29 -12.39 -7.03
N LEU A 92 12.19 -13.06 -6.67
CA LEU A 92 11.11 -12.42 -5.90
C LEU A 92 11.59 -11.88 -4.54
N ASN A 93 12.60 -12.51 -3.94
CA ASN A 93 13.21 -12.02 -2.71
C ASN A 93 13.88 -10.67 -2.92
N ASP A 94 14.54 -10.42 -4.06
CA ASP A 94 15.15 -9.13 -4.38
C ASP A 94 14.07 -8.04 -4.48
N PHE A 95 12.94 -8.36 -5.12
CA PHE A 95 11.78 -7.48 -5.14
C PHE A 95 11.29 -7.17 -3.72
N LYS A 96 11.03 -8.19 -2.89
CA LYS A 96 10.55 -7.99 -1.51
C LYS A 96 11.54 -7.16 -0.70
N LEU A 97 12.82 -7.48 -0.74
CA LEU A 97 13.89 -6.77 -0.08
C LEU A 97 13.93 -5.29 -0.49
N LYS A 98 13.84 -5.00 -1.80
CA LYS A 98 13.80 -3.64 -2.32
C LYS A 98 12.56 -2.89 -1.83
N GLN A 99 11.39 -3.52 -1.83
CA GLN A 99 10.16 -2.92 -1.31
C GLN A 99 10.23 -2.64 0.20
N LEU A 100 10.84 -3.53 0.99
CA LEU A 100 11.05 -3.30 2.43
C LEU A 100 12.02 -2.14 2.69
N LYS A 101 13.12 -2.07 1.94
CA LYS A 101 14.08 -0.95 2.01
C LYS A 101 13.42 0.39 1.63
N ASN A 102 12.61 0.40 0.58
CA ASN A 102 11.85 1.59 0.17
C ASN A 102 10.84 2.02 1.26
N LEU A 103 10.12 1.08 1.87
CA LEU A 103 9.20 1.40 2.99
C LEU A 103 9.94 1.98 4.20
N LEU A 104 11.08 1.39 4.57
CA LEU A 104 11.91 1.91 5.66
C LEU A 104 12.38 3.34 5.37
N GLU A 105 12.81 3.61 4.14
CA GLU A 105 13.19 4.96 3.70
C GLU A 105 12.02 5.94 3.79
N ILE A 106 10.81 5.54 3.38
CA ILE A 106 9.60 6.35 3.52
C ILE A 106 9.37 6.69 4.99
N ILE A 107 9.43 5.72 5.90
CA ILE A 107 9.20 5.97 7.33
C ILE A 107 10.27 6.92 7.89
N HIS A 108 11.55 6.71 7.58
CA HIS A 108 12.64 7.55 8.06
C HIS A 108 12.62 8.98 7.49
N ASN A 109 12.21 9.12 6.23
CA ASN A 109 12.08 10.42 5.56
C ASN A 109 10.74 11.11 5.85
N GLN A 110 10.12 10.82 6.99
CA GLN A 110 8.86 11.42 7.41
C GLN A 110 7.77 11.31 6.33
N GLY A 111 7.84 10.21 5.59
CA GLY A 111 6.83 9.81 4.63
C GLY A 111 6.99 10.38 3.21
N LYS A 112 8.03 11.18 2.96
CA LYS A 112 8.29 11.81 1.67
C LYS A 112 8.24 10.79 0.51
N LYS A 113 7.52 11.14 -0.57
CA LYS A 113 7.23 10.36 -1.77
C LYS A 113 6.48 9.05 -1.54
N GLY A 114 6.03 8.77 -0.32
CA GLY A 114 5.43 7.49 0.06
C GLY A 114 3.99 7.59 0.50
N THR A 115 3.36 6.43 0.65
CA THR A 115 2.05 6.27 1.25
C THR A 115 2.03 5.00 2.07
N LEU A 116 1.52 5.12 3.30
CA LEU A 116 1.31 4.03 4.22
C LEU A 116 -0.13 4.07 4.73
N ILE A 117 -0.88 3.00 4.44
CA ILE A 117 -2.28 2.86 4.83
C ILE A 117 -2.39 1.71 5.83
N VAL A 118 -2.87 2.00 7.03
CA VAL A 118 -3.09 1.00 8.08
C VAL A 118 -4.59 0.71 8.17
N PHE A 119 -4.94 -0.54 7.90
CA PHE A 119 -6.30 -1.03 8.01
C PHE A 119 -6.56 -1.70 9.35
N ASP A 120 -7.73 -1.41 9.89
CA ASP A 120 -8.26 -2.08 11.06
C ASP A 120 -9.73 -2.49 10.81
N TYR A 121 -10.23 -3.37 11.68
CA TYR A 121 -11.62 -3.80 11.69
C TYR A 121 -12.26 -3.42 13.02
N LYS A 122 -13.07 -2.35 13.00
CA LYS A 122 -13.81 -1.85 14.16
C LYS A 122 -15.29 -1.71 13.80
N ASP A 123 -16.17 -1.99 14.76
CA ASP A 123 -17.63 -1.83 14.63
C ASP A 123 -18.23 -2.50 13.38
N ASN A 124 -17.72 -3.69 13.04
CA ASN A 124 -18.06 -4.46 11.84
C ASN A 124 -17.75 -3.77 10.49
N LEU A 125 -16.96 -2.70 10.50
CA LEU A 125 -16.53 -1.98 9.31
C LEU A 125 -15.01 -2.10 9.13
N TYR A 126 -14.59 -2.36 7.89
CA TYR A 126 -13.20 -2.22 7.49
C TYR A 126 -12.96 -0.75 7.21
N LEU A 127 -12.17 -0.10 8.05
CA LEU A 127 -11.81 1.29 7.85
C LEU A 127 -10.28 1.38 7.84
N PRO A 128 -9.70 2.09 6.86
CA PRO A 128 -8.35 2.57 7.04
C PRO A 128 -8.38 3.49 8.26
N PHE A 129 -7.81 3.01 9.36
CA PHE A 129 -7.78 3.77 10.60
C PHE A 129 -6.79 4.93 10.47
N TYR A 130 -5.81 4.78 9.59
CA TYR A 130 -4.72 5.73 9.47
C TYR A 130 -4.09 5.70 8.08
N VAL A 131 -3.91 6.88 7.48
CA VAL A 131 -3.21 7.05 6.19
C VAL A 131 -2.21 8.16 6.29
N PHE A 132 -0.94 7.80 6.23
CA PHE A 132 0.08 8.77 5.92
C PHE A 132 0.30 8.77 4.39
N SER A 133 0.35 9.93 3.73
CA SER A 133 0.70 10.05 2.31
C SER A 133 1.38 11.38 1.99
N ASP A 134 2.39 11.36 1.12
CA ASP A 134 3.01 12.58 0.60
C ASP A 134 1.95 13.44 -0.11
N PRO A 135 1.71 14.70 0.35
CA PRO A 135 0.67 15.55 -0.22
C PRO A 135 0.78 15.76 -1.73
N TYR A 136 2.00 15.83 -2.27
CA TYR A 136 2.20 16.02 -3.71
C TYR A 136 1.74 14.78 -4.48
N VAL A 137 2.10 13.59 -3.99
CA VAL A 137 1.68 12.32 -4.62
C VAL A 137 0.16 12.14 -4.52
N THR A 138 -0.44 12.51 -3.39
CA THR A 138 -1.91 12.46 -3.23
C THR A 138 -2.62 13.48 -4.12
N GLU A 139 -2.05 14.67 -4.32
CA GLU A 139 -2.62 15.71 -5.18
C GLU A 139 -2.66 15.26 -6.65
N GLU A 140 -1.61 14.61 -7.13
CA GLU A 140 -1.58 14.06 -8.49
C GLU A 140 -2.62 12.93 -8.66
N GLU A 141 -2.81 12.08 -7.64
CA GLU A 141 -3.89 11.08 -7.65
C GLU A 141 -5.27 11.75 -7.64
N LEU A 142 -5.45 12.84 -6.89
CA LEU A 142 -6.69 13.61 -6.87
C LEU A 142 -7.02 14.14 -8.27
N LYS A 143 -6.05 14.80 -8.93
CA LYS A 143 -6.22 15.33 -10.30
C LYS A 143 -6.65 14.21 -11.26
N TYR A 144 -5.95 13.07 -11.22
CA TYR A 144 -6.30 11.91 -12.05
C TYR A 144 -7.72 11.40 -11.78
N LEU A 145 -8.12 11.24 -10.52
CA LEU A 145 -9.45 10.73 -10.17
C LEU A 145 -10.56 11.70 -10.60
N LEU A 146 -10.36 13.01 -10.42
CA LEU A 146 -11.30 14.06 -10.87
C LEU A 146 -11.44 14.12 -12.39
N GLU A 147 -10.49 13.57 -13.15
CA GLU A 147 -10.58 13.49 -14.60
C GLU A 147 -11.43 12.33 -15.11
N GLN A 148 -11.69 11.32 -14.27
CA GLN A 148 -12.49 10.16 -14.64
C GLN A 148 -13.97 10.53 -14.80
N GLN A 149 -14.58 10.07 -15.90
CA GLN A 149 -15.93 10.50 -16.32
C GLN A 149 -16.99 10.30 -15.24
N ASP A 150 -16.98 9.15 -14.59
CA ASP A 150 -17.92 8.78 -13.53
C ASP A 150 -17.64 9.49 -12.19
N ILE A 151 -16.46 10.08 -11.98
CA ILE A 151 -16.25 11.05 -10.89
C ILE A 151 -16.73 12.43 -11.32
N LYS A 152 -16.42 12.89 -12.53
CA LYS A 152 -16.89 14.19 -13.05
C LYS A 152 -18.40 14.34 -12.97
N ASP A 153 -19.12 13.26 -13.29
CA ASP A 153 -20.58 13.24 -13.31
C ASP A 153 -21.21 13.08 -11.91
N ASP A 154 -20.42 12.72 -10.88
CA ASP A 154 -20.87 12.56 -9.49
C ASP A 154 -20.28 13.64 -8.57
N VAL A 155 -21.07 14.68 -8.31
CA VAL A 155 -20.69 15.79 -7.41
C VAL A 155 -20.38 15.31 -5.99
N ASN A 156 -21.08 14.28 -5.49
CA ASN A 156 -20.82 13.76 -4.13
C ASN A 156 -19.48 13.04 -4.07
N ALA A 157 -19.15 12.27 -5.11
CA ALA A 157 -17.83 11.64 -5.22
C ALA A 157 -16.70 12.68 -5.28
N ASN A 158 -16.89 13.77 -6.04
CA ASN A 158 -15.93 14.89 -6.08
C ASN A 158 -15.70 15.50 -4.69
N ILE A 159 -16.78 15.85 -3.98
CA ILE A 159 -16.70 16.46 -2.65
C ILE A 159 -15.99 15.53 -1.66
N ALA A 160 -16.29 14.23 -1.70
CA ALA A 160 -15.64 13.26 -0.83
C ALA A 160 -14.12 13.16 -1.09
N LEU A 161 -13.69 13.20 -2.35
CA LEU A 161 -12.27 13.20 -2.70
C LEU A 161 -11.55 14.46 -2.18
N TYR A 162 -12.17 15.64 -2.34
CA TYR A 162 -11.61 16.88 -1.81
C TYR A 162 -11.54 16.90 -0.28
N ASP A 163 -12.58 16.43 0.42
CA ASP A 163 -12.56 16.35 1.90
C ASP A 163 -11.46 15.39 2.39
N ASN A 164 -11.31 14.24 1.73
CA ASN A 164 -10.25 13.30 2.06
C ASN A 164 -8.85 13.92 1.85
N PHE A 165 -8.66 14.68 0.76
CA PHE A 165 -7.40 15.37 0.47
C PHE A 165 -7.10 16.52 1.44
N ILE A 166 -8.07 17.38 1.75
CA ILE A 166 -7.85 18.59 2.53
C ILE A 166 -7.84 18.27 4.03
N SER A 167 -8.89 17.61 4.51
CA SER A 167 -9.14 17.44 5.93
C SER A 167 -8.43 16.20 6.49
N LYS A 168 -8.70 15.04 5.87
CA LYS A 168 -8.27 13.76 6.45
C LYS A 168 -6.79 13.50 6.27
N LEU A 169 -6.24 13.81 5.10
CA LEU A 169 -4.82 13.64 4.83
C LEU A 169 -3.96 14.51 5.77
N LYS A 170 -4.34 15.78 5.97
CA LYS A 170 -3.63 16.66 6.90
C LYS A 170 -3.58 16.08 8.31
N LEU A 171 -4.74 15.72 8.85
CA LEU A 171 -4.85 15.15 10.20
C LEU A 171 -4.00 13.89 10.35
N ALA A 172 -4.03 13.02 9.33
CA ALA A 172 -3.31 11.77 9.39
C ALA A 172 -1.79 11.97 9.25
N ASN A 173 -1.33 12.89 8.40
CA ASN A 173 0.08 13.28 8.32
C ASN A 173 0.57 13.95 9.61
N GLU A 174 -0.24 14.81 10.25
CA GLU A 174 0.10 15.40 11.56
C GLU A 174 0.23 14.33 12.64
N THR A 175 -0.69 13.35 12.65
CA THR A 175 -0.65 12.23 13.58
C THR A 175 0.58 11.34 13.34
N PHE A 176 1.04 11.20 12.08
CA PHE A 176 2.27 10.49 11.72
C PHE A 176 3.50 11.05 12.38
N LEU A 177 3.57 12.38 12.44
CA LEU A 177 4.77 13.09 12.87
C LEU A 177 4.74 13.39 14.37
N HIS A 178 3.59 13.19 15.01
CA HIS A 178 3.40 13.42 16.43
C HIS A 178 4.00 12.29 17.28
N LYS A 179 5.17 12.52 17.86
CA LYS A 179 5.96 11.49 18.59
C LYS A 179 5.23 10.76 19.72
N ASP A 180 4.29 11.44 20.37
CA ASP A 180 3.52 10.85 21.47
C ASP A 180 2.24 10.13 21.02
N SER A 181 2.00 10.01 19.71
CA SER A 181 0.84 9.26 19.22
C SER A 181 1.10 7.75 19.26
N ASP A 182 0.08 6.96 19.61
CA ASP A 182 0.18 5.49 19.58
C ASP A 182 0.57 4.98 18.19
N ILE A 183 0.15 5.69 17.15
CA ILE A 183 0.47 5.39 15.75
C ILE A 183 1.94 5.65 15.45
N TYR A 184 2.49 6.75 15.95
CA TYR A 184 3.92 7.03 15.85
C TYR A 184 4.72 5.89 16.49
N TYR A 185 4.36 5.49 17.72
CA TYR A 185 5.02 4.37 18.39
C TYR A 185 4.91 3.07 17.59
N PHE A 186 3.71 2.72 17.13
CA PHE A 186 3.49 1.53 16.31
C PHE A 186 4.36 1.52 15.05
N ILE A 187 4.38 2.61 14.28
CA ILE A 187 5.13 2.64 13.02
C ILE A 187 6.64 2.77 13.28
N HIS A 188 7.06 3.78 14.05
CA HIS A 188 8.49 4.09 14.22
C HIS A 188 9.23 3.15 15.17
N THR A 189 8.52 2.35 15.97
CA THR A 189 9.15 1.35 16.85
C THR A 189 8.86 -0.07 16.37
N ILE A 190 7.58 -0.47 16.35
CA ILE A 190 7.21 -1.87 16.09
C ILE A 190 7.46 -2.22 14.62
N ILE A 191 6.96 -1.41 13.68
CA ILE A 191 7.12 -1.70 12.25
C ILE A 191 8.59 -1.57 11.84
N VAL A 192 9.28 -0.48 12.18
CA VAL A 192 10.69 -0.27 11.84
C VAL A 192 11.58 -1.41 12.32
N MET A 193 11.50 -1.81 13.59
CA MET A 193 12.31 -2.90 14.13
C MET A 193 12.11 -4.22 13.37
N ASN A 194 10.87 -4.53 13.02
CA ASN A 194 10.55 -5.75 12.27
C ASN A 194 10.98 -5.66 10.80
N LEU A 195 10.91 -4.47 10.18
CA LEU A 195 11.43 -4.22 8.84
C LEU A 195 12.95 -4.42 8.79
N GLU A 196 13.69 -3.81 9.72
CA GLU A 196 15.15 -3.93 9.79
C GLU A 196 15.58 -5.39 9.96
N LYS A 197 14.90 -6.13 10.84
CA LYS A 197 15.14 -7.57 11.01
C LYS A 197 14.86 -8.36 9.73
N ALA A 198 13.71 -8.15 9.10
CA ALA A 198 13.34 -8.85 7.88
C ALA A 198 14.31 -8.54 6.72
N ILE A 199 14.76 -7.29 6.61
CA ILE A 199 15.76 -6.86 5.62
C ILE A 199 17.08 -7.60 5.88
N TYR A 200 17.55 -7.64 7.13
CA TYR A 200 18.79 -8.35 7.49
C TYR A 200 18.71 -9.84 7.16
N ASP A 201 17.59 -10.50 7.50
CA ASP A 201 17.38 -11.92 7.22
C ASP A 201 17.33 -12.20 5.70
N LEU A 202 16.76 -11.29 4.91
CA LEU A 202 16.71 -11.41 3.45
C LEU A 202 18.05 -11.10 2.77
N ASP A 203 18.85 -10.17 3.30
CA ASP A 203 20.18 -9.83 2.74
C ASP A 203 21.21 -10.97 2.96
N LEU A 204 20.97 -11.87 3.92
CA LEU A 204 21.87 -13.00 4.23
C LEU A 204 21.58 -14.29 3.45
N ASN A 205 20.40 -14.40 2.82
CA ASN A 205 19.92 -15.61 2.13
C ASN A 205 19.93 -15.42 0.61
#